data_AF-D3HK07-F1
#
_entry.id   AF-D3HK07-F1
#
_cell.length_a   1.000
_cell.length_b   1.000
_cell.length_c   1.000
_cell.angle_alpha   90.00
_cell.angle_beta   90.00
_cell.angle_gamma   90.00
#
_symmetry.space_group_name_H-M   'P 1'
#
loop_
_entity.id
_entity.type
_entity.pdbx_description
1 polymer ?
#
loop_
_entity_poly.entity_id
_entity_poly.type
_entity_poly.pdbx_seq_one_letter_code
_entity_poly.pdbx_strand_id
1 'polypeptide(L)'
;MKNRLFILLIAFTTPLIASGLGKETYEVTCKTCHAPQFAKGMHAPAAFDKKAWNIRLKHAEIELKNYPDQFKTAIDYLIYKASIGKGLMPHGGLCKEADVPQKNCSDKAIKEAIYYMANISSKN
;
A
#
# COMPACT_ATOMS: atom_id res chain seq x y z
N MET A 1 -2.44 -35.17 -48.74
CA MET A 1 -3.51 -34.54 -47.92
C MET A 1 -2.83 -33.65 -46.87
N LYS A 2 -3.08 -32.34 -46.93
CA LYS A 2 -2.43 -31.31 -46.09
C LYS A 2 -3.12 -31.26 -44.72
N ASN A 3 -2.48 -31.74 -43.67
CA ASN A 3 -2.94 -31.48 -42.29
C ASN A 3 -2.19 -30.26 -41.75
N ARG A 4 -2.83 -29.08 -41.85
CA ARG A 4 -2.30 -27.85 -41.25
C ARG A 4 -2.64 -27.86 -39.76
N LEU A 5 -1.65 -28.17 -38.93
CA LEU A 5 -1.72 -28.03 -37.48
C LEU A 5 -1.63 -26.53 -37.15
N PHE A 6 -2.77 -25.91 -36.86
CA PHE A 6 -2.83 -24.54 -36.33
C PHE A 6 -2.57 -24.61 -34.82
N ILE A 7 -1.35 -24.29 -34.38
CA ILE A 7 -1.03 -24.09 -32.97
C ILE A 7 -1.51 -22.69 -32.60
N LEU A 8 -2.65 -22.60 -31.93
CA LEU A 8 -3.18 -21.36 -31.36
C LEU A 8 -2.40 -21.07 -30.06
N LEU A 9 -1.31 -20.31 -30.16
CA LEU A 9 -0.62 -19.74 -29.00
C LEU A 9 -1.49 -18.62 -28.42
N ILE A 10 -2.33 -18.96 -27.45
CA ILE A 10 -3.01 -17.98 -26.60
C ILE A 10 -1.94 -17.37 -25.70
N ALA A 11 -1.41 -16.23 -26.09
CA ALA A 11 -0.66 -15.37 -25.17
C ALA A 11 -1.65 -14.88 -24.11
N PHE A 12 -1.65 -15.52 -22.94
CA PHE A 12 -2.31 -14.97 -21.76
C PHE A 12 -1.56 -13.71 -21.35
N THR A 13 -1.92 -12.56 -21.92
CA THR A 13 -1.60 -11.27 -21.35
C THR A 13 -2.45 -11.12 -20.10
N THR A 14 -1.97 -11.59 -18.95
CA THR A 14 -2.60 -11.29 -17.65
C THR A 14 -2.65 -9.78 -17.48
N PRO A 15 -3.82 -9.15 -17.48
CA PRO A 15 -3.91 -7.73 -17.25
C PRO A 15 -3.71 -7.50 -15.75
N LEU A 16 -2.69 -6.70 -15.42
CA LEU A 16 -2.78 -5.69 -14.35
C LEU A 16 -3.17 -6.19 -12.94
N ILE A 17 -2.30 -6.99 -12.30
CA ILE A 17 -2.38 -7.34 -10.85
C ILE A 17 -2.17 -6.10 -9.94
N ALA A 18 -1.84 -4.92 -10.50
CA ALA A 18 -1.58 -3.70 -9.74
C ALA A 18 -2.83 -3.05 -9.12
N SER A 19 -4.02 -3.16 -9.74
CA SER A 19 -5.20 -2.40 -9.28
C SER A 19 -5.86 -2.99 -8.02
N GLY A 20 -5.63 -4.27 -7.71
CA GLY A 20 -6.21 -4.95 -6.55
C GLY A 20 -5.33 -4.89 -5.29
N LEU A 21 -4.00 -4.90 -5.45
CA LEU A 21 -3.07 -5.15 -4.35
C LEU A 21 -3.22 -4.15 -3.19
N GLY A 22 -3.24 -2.85 -3.48
CA GLY A 22 -3.36 -1.82 -2.43
C GLY A 22 -4.68 -1.89 -1.67
N LYS A 23 -5.78 -2.14 -2.39
CA LYS A 23 -7.10 -2.33 -1.78
C LYS A 23 -7.12 -3.59 -0.92
N GLU A 24 -6.62 -4.71 -1.42
CA GLU A 24 -6.58 -5.98 -0.70
C GLU A 24 -5.77 -5.86 0.59
N THR A 25 -4.56 -5.30 0.51
CA THR A 25 -3.72 -5.06 1.67
C THR A 25 -4.38 -4.11 2.66
N TYR A 26 -5.06 -3.05 2.19
CA TYR A 26 -5.86 -2.19 3.06
C TYR A 26 -6.93 -2.97 3.81
N GLU A 27 -7.73 -3.78 3.11
CA GLU A 27 -8.83 -4.55 3.70
C GLU A 27 -8.34 -5.57 4.75
N VAL A 28 -7.22 -6.24 4.47
CA VAL A 28 -6.66 -7.28 5.35
C VAL A 28 -5.92 -6.70 6.56
N THR A 29 -5.18 -5.61 6.36
CA THR A 29 -4.17 -5.14 7.33
C THR A 29 -4.51 -3.77 7.91
N CYS A 30 -4.85 -2.79 7.07
CA CYS A 30 -4.87 -1.39 7.49
C CYS A 30 -6.25 -0.91 7.98
N LYS A 31 -7.32 -1.53 7.50
CA LYS A 31 -8.72 -1.07 7.65
C LYS A 31 -9.15 -0.92 9.11
N THR A 32 -8.73 -1.82 9.99
CA THR A 32 -9.10 -1.79 11.42
C THR A 32 -8.78 -0.46 12.08
N CYS A 33 -7.67 0.17 11.68
CA CYS A 33 -7.24 1.44 12.25
C CYS A 33 -7.51 2.63 11.33
N HIS A 34 -7.43 2.45 10.01
CA HIS A 34 -7.51 3.55 9.07
C HIS A 34 -8.92 3.79 8.49
N ALA A 35 -9.88 2.88 8.67
CA ALA A 35 -11.23 3.14 8.20
C ALA A 35 -11.82 4.39 8.87
N PRO A 36 -12.55 5.26 8.14
CA PRO A 36 -13.01 6.56 8.66
C PRO A 36 -13.72 6.49 10.01
N GLN A 37 -14.50 5.42 10.25
CA GLN A 37 -15.24 5.20 11.49
C GLN A 37 -14.35 4.88 12.71
N PHE A 38 -13.11 4.39 12.52
CA PHE A 38 -12.20 4.00 13.60
C PHE A 38 -11.01 4.96 13.74
N ALA A 39 -10.61 5.60 12.64
CA ALA A 39 -9.37 6.37 12.56
C ALA A 39 -9.22 7.46 13.62
N LYS A 40 -10.31 8.16 13.97
CA LYS A 40 -10.29 9.18 15.03
C LYS A 40 -9.91 8.59 16.39
N GLY A 41 -10.51 7.46 16.78
CA GLY A 41 -10.22 6.78 18.05
C GLY A 41 -8.81 6.17 18.07
N MET A 42 -8.31 5.74 16.92
CA MET A 42 -6.98 5.17 16.77
C MET A 42 -5.87 6.22 16.52
N HIS A 43 -6.23 7.51 16.48
CA HIS A 43 -5.33 8.62 16.13
C HIS A 43 -4.59 8.41 14.79
N ALA A 44 -5.22 7.66 13.88
CA ALA A 44 -4.71 7.33 12.56
C ALA A 44 -5.21 8.34 11.51
N PRO A 45 -4.46 8.59 10.41
CA PRO A 45 -5.01 9.30 9.26
C PRO A 45 -6.12 8.43 8.63
N ALA A 46 -7.35 8.94 8.61
CA ALA A 46 -8.48 8.25 8.00
C ALA A 46 -8.22 7.98 6.51
N ALA A 47 -8.52 6.78 6.05
CA ALA A 47 -8.48 6.44 4.64
C ALA A 47 -9.38 7.40 3.86
N PHE A 48 -8.88 7.88 2.73
CA PHE A 48 -9.52 8.81 1.81
C PHE A 48 -9.78 10.23 2.38
N ASP A 49 -9.32 10.54 3.59
CA ASP A 49 -9.26 11.92 4.08
C ASP A 49 -8.07 12.64 3.45
N LYS A 50 -8.35 13.36 2.35
CA LYS A 50 -7.33 14.11 1.60
C LYS A 50 -6.56 15.10 2.49
N LYS A 51 -7.20 15.72 3.48
CA LYS A 51 -6.53 16.70 4.34
C LYS A 51 -5.56 16.00 5.28
N ALA A 52 -5.99 14.90 5.91
CA ALA A 52 -5.14 14.11 6.79
C ALA A 52 -3.92 13.57 6.03
N TRP A 53 -4.12 12.98 4.86
CA TRP A 53 -3.04 12.41 4.05
C TRP A 53 -2.08 13.48 3.49
N ASN A 54 -2.59 14.63 3.05
CA ASN A 54 -1.73 15.74 2.62
C ASN A 54 -0.79 16.23 3.74
N ILE A 55 -1.27 16.28 4.99
CA ILE A 55 -0.41 16.63 6.13
C ILE A 55 0.69 15.57 6.31
N ARG A 56 0.35 14.28 6.22
CA ARG A 56 1.33 13.19 6.36
C ARG A 56 2.38 13.20 5.25
N LEU A 57 1.96 13.44 4.01
CA LEU A 57 2.87 13.56 2.86
C LEU A 57 3.81 14.75 3.01
N LYS A 58 3.31 15.94 3.37
CA LYS A 58 4.16 17.11 3.62
C LYS A 58 5.16 16.89 4.74
N HIS A 59 4.75 16.25 5.84
CA HIS A 59 5.69 15.91 6.91
C HIS A 59 6.75 14.92 6.40
N ALA A 60 6.37 13.91 5.64
CA ALA A 60 7.32 12.97 5.05
C ALA A 60 8.29 13.65 4.06
N GLU A 61 7.84 14.64 3.28
CA GLU A 61 8.71 15.46 2.42
C GLU A 61 9.71 16.31 3.19
N ILE A 62 9.33 16.80 4.38
CA ILE A 62 10.26 17.53 5.26
C ILE A 62 11.29 16.56 5.84
N GLU A 63 10.85 15.42 6.35
CA GLU A 63 11.73 14.40 6.93
C GLU A 63 12.71 13.83 5.91
N LEU A 64 12.26 13.62 4.67
CA LEU A 64 13.08 13.18 3.53
C LEU A 64 14.34 14.04 3.36
N LYS A 65 14.24 15.37 3.60
CA LYS A 65 15.39 16.29 3.47
C LYS A 65 16.49 16.02 4.49
N ASN A 66 16.15 15.42 5.63
CA ASN A 66 17.12 15.05 6.66
C ASN A 66 17.79 13.69 6.39
N TYR A 67 17.23 12.88 5.47
CA TYR A 67 17.71 11.52 5.16
C TYR A 67 17.71 11.23 3.65
N PRO A 68 18.35 12.09 2.82
CA PRO A 68 18.26 11.99 1.37
C PRO A 68 18.85 10.69 0.81
N ASP A 69 19.79 10.06 1.52
CA ASP A 69 20.42 8.80 1.09
C ASP A 69 19.59 7.57 1.45
N GLN A 70 18.61 7.70 2.36
CA GLN A 70 17.81 6.57 2.85
C GLN A 70 16.47 6.45 2.16
N PHE A 71 15.84 7.59 1.82
CA PHE A 71 14.52 7.62 1.20
C PHE A 71 14.59 8.40 -0.10
N LYS A 72 13.97 7.90 -1.17
CA LYS A 72 13.92 8.58 -2.47
C LYS A 72 12.66 9.44 -2.60
N THR A 73 11.59 9.03 -1.95
CA THR A 73 10.29 9.71 -1.98
C THR A 73 9.66 9.81 -0.60
N ALA A 74 8.71 10.73 -0.44
CA ALA A 74 7.90 10.82 0.78
C ALA A 74 7.14 9.51 1.08
N ILE A 75 6.75 8.77 0.04
CA ILE A 75 6.10 7.46 0.20
C ILE A 75 7.07 6.43 0.78
N ASP A 76 8.34 6.43 0.36
CA ASP A 76 9.34 5.50 0.90
C ASP A 76 9.57 5.74 2.40
N TYR A 77 9.57 7.01 2.83
CA TYR A 77 9.58 7.34 4.26
C TYR A 77 8.34 6.83 4.99
N LEU A 78 7.14 6.99 4.41
CA LEU A 78 5.90 6.50 5.02
C LEU A 78 5.86 4.97 5.11
N ILE A 79 6.38 4.25 4.10
CA ILE A 79 6.52 2.79 4.13
C ILE A 79 7.45 2.37 5.26
N TYR A 80 8.61 3.03 5.39
CA TYR A 80 9.51 2.76 6.50
C TYR A 80 8.82 2.98 7.85
N LYS A 81 8.09 4.08 8.02
CA LYS A 81 7.31 4.30 9.25
C LYS A 81 6.23 3.24 9.47
N ALA A 82 5.59 2.74 8.41
CA ALA A 82 4.65 1.63 8.47
C ALA A 82 5.33 0.32 8.89
N SER A 83 6.55 0.05 8.40
CA SER A 83 7.28 -1.18 8.70
C SER A 83 7.73 -1.23 10.16
N ILE A 84 8.23 -0.13 10.73
CA ILE A 84 8.69 -0.07 12.13
C ILE A 84 7.60 0.30 13.13
N GLY A 85 6.42 0.74 12.67
CA GLY A 85 5.36 1.27 13.52
C GLY A 85 5.56 2.73 13.94
N LYS A 86 4.48 3.38 14.39
CA LYS A 86 4.50 4.75 14.92
C LYS A 86 3.30 5.01 15.83
N GLY A 87 3.56 5.30 17.11
CA GLY A 87 2.50 5.53 18.10
C GLY A 87 1.67 4.26 18.27
N LEU A 88 0.35 4.36 18.06
CA LEU A 88 -0.57 3.22 18.12
C LEU A 88 -0.53 2.31 16.88
N MET A 89 0.20 2.71 15.82
CA MET A 89 0.36 1.86 14.64
C MET A 89 1.44 0.81 14.91
N PRO A 90 1.09 -0.49 14.95
CA PRO A 90 2.05 -1.58 15.16
C PRO A 90 2.95 -1.77 13.94
N HIS A 91 4.07 -2.47 14.13
CA HIS A 91 5.00 -2.78 13.04
C HIS A 91 4.30 -3.53 11.90
N GLY A 92 4.57 -3.12 10.66
CA GLY A 92 3.98 -3.74 9.46
C GLY A 92 2.44 -3.74 9.42
N GLY A 93 1.77 -2.93 10.24
CA GLY A 93 0.30 -2.85 10.29
C GLY A 93 -0.42 -4.12 10.73
N LEU A 94 0.25 -5.06 11.41
CA LEU A 94 -0.25 -6.40 11.73
C LEU A 94 -0.44 -7.34 10.52
N CYS A 95 0.23 -7.08 9.39
CA CYS A 95 0.02 -7.92 8.20
C CYS A 95 0.40 -9.39 8.45
N LYS A 96 1.47 -9.66 9.20
CA LYS A 96 1.93 -11.03 9.49
C LYS A 96 0.99 -11.75 10.45
N GLU A 97 0.29 -10.99 11.28
CA GLU A 97 -0.60 -11.42 12.34
C GLU A 97 -2.05 -11.61 11.84
N ALA A 98 -2.42 -11.03 10.70
CA ALA A 98 -3.75 -11.20 10.12
C ALA A 98 -4.04 -12.67 9.76
N ASP A 99 -5.09 -13.27 10.32
CA ASP A 99 -5.45 -14.68 10.09
C ASP A 99 -6.18 -14.87 8.74
N VAL A 100 -5.46 -14.61 7.65
CA VAL A 100 -5.94 -14.74 6.28
C VAL A 100 -4.91 -15.54 5.46
N PRO A 101 -5.32 -16.58 4.72
CA PRO A 101 -4.41 -17.35 3.88
C PRO A 101 -3.85 -16.47 2.75
N GLN A 102 -2.60 -16.72 2.37
CA GLN A 102 -1.93 -16.08 1.22
C GLN A 102 -1.83 -14.54 1.27
N LYS A 103 -1.93 -13.93 2.45
CA LYS A 103 -1.75 -12.47 2.63
C LYS A 103 -0.39 -11.99 2.10
N ASN A 104 -0.41 -10.88 1.36
CA ASN A 104 0.80 -10.25 0.84
C ASN A 104 1.28 -9.12 1.77
N CYS A 105 2.36 -9.40 2.50
CA CYS A 105 3.01 -8.44 3.41
C CYS A 105 4.29 -7.83 2.84
N SER A 106 4.46 -7.84 1.53
CA SER A 106 5.62 -7.19 0.89
C SER A 106 5.57 -5.68 1.04
N ASP A 107 6.72 -5.02 0.99
CA ASP A 107 6.81 -3.55 0.98
C ASP A 107 6.01 -2.95 -0.18
N LYS A 108 5.95 -3.65 -1.33
CA LYS A 108 5.10 -3.27 -2.47
C LYS A 108 3.62 -3.25 -2.09
N ALA A 109 3.14 -4.27 -1.38
CA ALA A 109 1.75 -4.35 -0.95
C ALA A 109 1.38 -3.23 0.02
N ILE A 110 2.26 -2.96 1.01
CA ILE A 110 2.09 -1.85 1.94
C ILE A 110 2.16 -0.49 1.23
N LYS A 111 3.06 -0.33 0.26
CA LYS A 111 3.18 0.87 -0.59
C LYS A 111 1.88 1.15 -1.34
N GLU A 112 1.34 0.15 -2.04
CA GLU A 112 0.07 0.28 -2.76
C GLU A 112 -1.10 0.55 -1.81
N ALA A 113 -1.08 0.01 -0.58
CA ALA A 113 -2.09 0.32 0.43
C ALA A 113 -2.03 1.78 0.90
N ILE A 114 -0.83 2.34 1.05
CA ILE A 114 -0.65 3.77 1.35
C ILE A 114 -1.17 4.63 0.20
N TYR A 115 -0.85 4.30 -1.06
CA TYR A 115 -1.41 4.99 -2.23
C TYR A 115 -2.95 4.92 -2.26
N TYR A 116 -3.49 3.74 -2.00
CA TYR A 116 -4.93 3.50 -1.93
C TYR A 116 -5.60 4.38 -0.86
N MET A 117 -5.13 4.32 0.39
CA MET A 117 -5.69 5.12 1.48
C MET A 117 -5.52 6.62 1.26
N ALA A 118 -4.38 7.05 0.71
CA ALA A 118 -4.13 8.46 0.41
C ALA A 118 -4.89 8.96 -0.83
N ASN A 119 -5.52 8.05 -1.58
CA ASN A 119 -6.24 8.34 -2.83
C ASN A 119 -5.37 9.10 -3.84
N ILE A 120 -4.15 8.63 -4.03
CA ILE A 120 -3.16 9.18 -4.97
C ILE A 120 -2.63 8.05 -5.85
N SER A 121 -2.31 8.35 -7.11
CA SER A 121 -1.82 7.36 -8.06
C SER A 121 -0.44 6.85 -7.67
N SER A 122 -0.24 5.53 -7.70
CA SER A 122 1.11 4.97 -7.72
C SER A 122 1.80 5.43 -9.00
N LYS A 123 2.96 6.07 -8.87
CA LYS A 123 3.80 6.34 -10.03
C LYS A 123 4.58 5.04 -10.28
N ASN A 124 4.34 4.43 -11.44
CA ASN A 124 5.16 3.35 -11.98
C ASN A 124 6.62 3.82 -12.14
#